data_AF-A0AAU2X1I1-F1
#
_entry.id   AF-A0AAU2X1I1-F1
#
_cell.length_a   1.000
_cell.length_b   1.000
_cell.length_c   1.000
_cell.angle_alpha   90.00
_cell.angle_beta   90.00
_cell.angle_gamma   90.00
#
_symmetry.space_group_name_H-M   'P 1'
#
loop_
_entity.id
_entity.type
_entity.pdbx_description
1 polymer ?
#
loop_
_entity_poly.entity_id
_entity_poly.type
_entity_poly.pdbx_seq_one_letter_code
_entity_poly.pdbx_strand_id
1 'polypeptide(L)'
;MYAPFTPFTPRPFDVVLPDALGHPALGFRDGGWFRVGAGHPPHPVAARTAILGNPDAAGPIVQIMCWWMRENPRHGHAVDLATELALLVGEMSREMSRRDVRGTTVRELRAPRPALPARSGRY
;
A
#
# COMPACT_ATOMS: atom_id res chain seq x y z
N MET A 1 18.62 -46.46 -4.63
CA MET A 1 17.43 -45.64 -4.96
C MET A 1 17.85 -44.19 -4.82
N TYR A 2 18.23 -43.53 -5.93
CA TYR A 2 18.65 -42.13 -5.92
C TYR A 2 17.40 -41.25 -6.05
N ALA A 3 17.21 -40.29 -5.14
CA ALA A 3 16.16 -39.30 -5.27
C ALA A 3 16.44 -38.41 -6.52
N PRO A 4 15.43 -38.05 -7.31
CA PRO A 4 15.64 -37.18 -8.46
C PRO A 4 16.15 -35.81 -7.99
N PHE A 5 17.25 -35.36 -8.57
CA PHE A 5 17.74 -33.99 -8.46
C PHE A 5 16.73 -33.08 -9.16
N THR A 6 15.85 -32.44 -8.39
CA THR A 6 15.02 -31.36 -8.93
C THR A 6 15.96 -30.19 -9.25
N PRO A 7 16.07 -29.77 -10.53
CA PRO A 7 16.85 -28.59 -10.85
C PRO A 7 16.27 -27.42 -10.04
N PHE A 8 17.14 -26.65 -9.40
CA PHE A 8 16.79 -25.45 -8.67
C PHE A 8 16.28 -24.42 -9.69
N THR A 9 15.00 -24.49 -10.05
CA THR A 9 14.37 -23.43 -10.85
C THR A 9 14.47 -22.15 -10.03
N PRO A 10 15.19 -21.12 -10.50
CA PRO A 10 15.26 -19.87 -9.76
C PRO A 10 13.84 -19.39 -9.51
N ARG A 11 13.51 -19.10 -8.24
CA ARG A 11 12.22 -18.51 -7.93
C ARG A 11 12.13 -17.21 -8.73
N PRO A 12 11.08 -16.99 -9.54
CA PRO A 12 11.00 -15.83 -10.41
C PRO A 12 10.87 -14.51 -9.65
N PHE A 13 10.58 -14.58 -8.34
CA PHE A 13 10.44 -13.48 -7.41
C PHE A 13 11.10 -13.81 -6.07
N ASP A 14 11.67 -12.79 -5.43
CA ASP A 14 12.24 -12.85 -4.09
C ASP A 14 11.13 -12.98 -3.03
N VAL A 15 10.01 -12.28 -3.25
CA VAL A 15 8.81 -12.33 -2.40
C VAL A 15 7.56 -12.44 -3.25
N VAL A 16 6.57 -13.19 -2.76
CA VAL A 16 5.23 -13.27 -3.36
C VAL A 16 4.19 -13.00 -2.27
N LEU A 17 3.32 -12.02 -2.51
CA LEU A 17 2.18 -11.70 -1.66
C LEU A 17 0.89 -12.26 -2.27
N PRO A 18 0.07 -12.97 -1.49
CA PRO A 18 -1.22 -13.44 -1.95
C PRO A 18 -2.28 -12.33 -1.95
N ASP A 19 -3.34 -12.52 -2.72
CA ASP A 19 -4.60 -11.78 -2.59
C ASP A 19 -5.41 -12.27 -1.37
N ALA A 20 -6.57 -11.67 -1.15
CA ALA A 20 -7.49 -12.04 -0.08
C ALA A 20 -8.01 -13.49 -0.16
N LEU A 21 -7.91 -14.15 -1.32
CA LEU A 21 -8.30 -15.55 -1.53
C LEU A 21 -7.12 -16.52 -1.36
N GLY A 22 -5.91 -16.01 -1.08
CA GLY A 22 -4.70 -16.81 -0.93
C GLY A 22 -3.96 -17.08 -2.24
N HIS A 23 -4.42 -16.54 -3.37
CA HIS A 23 -3.76 -16.73 -4.67
C HIS A 23 -2.60 -15.74 -4.84
N PRO A 24 -1.49 -16.10 -5.48
CA PRO A 24 -0.42 -15.17 -5.80
C PRO A 24 -0.93 -13.95 -6.56
N ALA A 25 -0.68 -12.75 -6.04
CA ALA A 25 -1.19 -11.49 -6.62
C ALA A 25 -0.07 -10.49 -6.93
N LEU A 26 0.93 -10.40 -6.06
CA LEU A 26 2.10 -9.54 -6.26
C LEU A 26 3.39 -10.34 -6.10
N GLY A 27 4.30 -10.20 -7.06
CA GLY A 27 5.68 -10.63 -6.95
C GLY A 27 6.60 -9.42 -6.75
N PHE A 28 7.65 -9.59 -5.98
CA PHE A 28 8.71 -8.59 -5.82
C PHE A 28 10.04 -9.19 -6.25
N ARG A 29 10.78 -8.47 -7.10
CA ARG A 29 12.15 -8.83 -7.48
C ARG A 29 12.92 -7.59 -7.87
N ASP A 30 14.20 -7.55 -7.52
CA ASP A 30 15.14 -6.52 -7.99
C ASP A 30 14.61 -5.09 -7.80
N GLY A 31 14.02 -4.82 -6.64
CA GLY A 31 13.47 -3.49 -6.31
C GLY A 31 12.13 -3.15 -6.96
N GLY A 32 11.57 -4.04 -7.78
CA GLY A 32 10.32 -3.81 -8.52
C GLY A 32 9.16 -4.71 -8.09
N TRP A 33 7.96 -4.15 -8.14
CA TRP A 33 6.71 -4.90 -7.99
C TRP A 33 6.17 -5.39 -9.33
N PHE A 34 5.59 -6.58 -9.33
CA PHE A 34 4.98 -7.20 -10.49
C PHE A 34 3.62 -7.76 -10.09
N ARG A 35 2.58 -7.46 -10.88
CA ARG A 35 1.32 -8.21 -10.80
C ARG A 35 1.57 -9.61 -11.33
N VAL A 36 1.18 -10.61 -10.54
CA VAL A 36 1.24 -12.02 -10.91
C VAL A 36 -0.17 -12.59 -10.91
N GLY A 37 -0.45 -13.52 -11.82
CA GLY A 37 -1.75 -14.15 -11.95
C GLY A 37 -1.66 -15.40 -12.80
N ALA A 38 -2.63 -16.31 -12.63
CA ALA A 38 -2.66 -17.54 -13.40
C ALA A 38 -2.85 -17.24 -14.89
N GLY A 39 -1.95 -17.76 -15.74
CA GLY A 39 -2.09 -17.70 -17.20
C GLY A 39 -1.59 -16.43 -17.88
N HIS A 40 -1.06 -15.44 -17.13
CA HIS A 40 -0.49 -14.22 -17.71
C HIS A 40 0.97 -14.00 -17.31
N PRO A 41 1.81 -13.44 -18.21
CA PRO A 41 3.16 -13.06 -17.84
C PRO A 41 3.13 -11.98 -16.75
N PRO A 42 4.08 -12.00 -15.80
CA PRO A 42 4.14 -10.96 -14.77
C PRO A 42 4.29 -9.57 -15.37
N HIS A 43 3.53 -8.61 -14.85
CA HIS A 43 3.51 -7.25 -15.37
C HIS A 43 4.02 -6.27 -14.31
N PRO A 44 5.02 -5.42 -14.61
CA PRO A 44 5.55 -4.46 -13.64
C PRO A 44 4.46 -3.49 -13.20
N VAL A 45 4.45 -3.13 -11.92
CA VAL A 45 3.51 -2.16 -11.35
C VAL A 45 4.26 -1.21 -10.41
N ALA A 46 3.84 0.05 -10.38
CA ALA A 46 4.28 1.00 -9.37
C ALA A 46 3.79 0.55 -7.97
N ALA A 47 4.56 0.85 -6.93
CA ALA A 47 4.22 0.61 -5.53
C ALA A 47 2.84 1.21 -5.17
N ARG A 48 2.54 2.40 -5.68
CA ARG A 48 1.21 3.02 -5.53
C ARG A 48 0.10 2.12 -6.07
N THR A 49 0.27 1.60 -7.27
CA THR A 49 -0.70 0.70 -7.91
C THR A 49 -0.81 -0.62 -7.17
N ALA A 50 0.31 -1.15 -6.66
CA ALA A 50 0.33 -2.36 -5.84
C ALA A 50 -0.49 -2.18 -4.55
N ILE A 51 -0.30 -1.05 -3.86
CA ILE A 51 -0.97 -0.73 -2.58
C ILE A 51 -2.45 -0.43 -2.78
N LEU A 52 -2.81 0.39 -3.78
CA LEU A 52 -4.22 0.68 -4.07
C LEU A 52 -4.98 -0.56 -4.54
N GLY A 53 -4.31 -1.47 -5.26
CA GLY A 53 -4.90 -2.74 -5.68
C GLY A 53 -5.01 -3.77 -4.57
N ASN A 54 -4.17 -3.66 -3.52
CA ASN A 54 -4.07 -4.62 -2.42
C ASN A 54 -3.94 -3.87 -1.08
N PRO A 55 -4.98 -3.17 -0.61
CA PRO A 55 -4.89 -2.33 0.59
C PRO A 55 -4.51 -3.11 1.85
N ASP A 56 -4.98 -4.35 1.98
CA ASP A 56 -4.63 -5.22 3.11
C ASP A 56 -3.14 -5.62 3.12
N ALA A 57 -2.48 -5.55 1.97
CA ALA A 57 -1.06 -5.82 1.81
C ALA A 57 -0.19 -4.55 1.90
N ALA A 58 -0.77 -3.38 2.20
CA ALA A 58 -0.03 -2.11 2.20
C ALA A 58 1.18 -2.11 3.15
N GLY A 59 0.99 -2.60 4.38
CA GLY A 59 2.06 -2.75 5.37
C GLY A 59 3.19 -3.66 4.86
N PRO A 60 2.90 -4.92 4.47
CA PRO A 60 3.86 -5.83 3.86
C PRO A 60 4.61 -5.25 2.66
N ILE A 61 3.91 -4.56 1.74
CA ILE A 61 4.52 -3.93 0.56
C ILE A 61 5.60 -2.92 0.99
N VAL A 62 5.24 -1.99 1.89
CA VAL A 62 6.18 -0.98 2.40
C VAL A 62 7.35 -1.64 3.13
N GLN A 63 7.09 -2.64 3.95
CA GLN A 63 8.12 -3.36 4.69
C GLN A 63 9.14 -4.03 3.76
N ILE A 64 8.67 -4.66 2.69
CA ILE A 64 9.54 -5.34 1.70
C ILE A 64 10.40 -4.31 0.95
N MET A 65 9.82 -3.16 0.55
CA MET A 65 10.59 -2.08 -0.08
C MET A 65 11.70 -1.56 0.85
N CYS A 66 11.35 -1.26 2.11
CA CYS A 66 12.32 -0.79 3.11
C CYS A 66 13.43 -1.82 3.38
N TRP A 67 13.06 -3.09 3.53
CA TRP A 67 14.02 -4.18 3.67
C TRP A 67 14.95 -4.26 2.46
N TRP A 68 14.40 -4.26 1.24
CA TRP A 68 15.20 -4.41 0.03
C TRP A 68 16.19 -3.25 -0.16
N MET A 69 15.77 -2.00 0.09
CA MET A 69 16.68 -0.84 0.05
C MET A 69 17.81 -0.96 1.07
N ARG A 70 17.53 -1.50 2.26
CA ARG A 70 18.54 -1.73 3.30
C ARG A 70 19.57 -2.79 2.90
N GLU A 71 19.13 -3.87 2.27
CA GLU A 71 20.02 -4.94 1.79
C GLU A 71 20.78 -4.54 0.51
N ASN A 72 20.24 -3.60 -0.27
CA ASN A 72 20.78 -3.19 -1.57
C ASN A 72 21.14 -1.68 -1.64
N PRO A 73 21.90 -1.13 -0.68
CA PRO A 73 22.09 0.33 -0.55
C PRO A 73 22.89 0.96 -1.70
N ARG A 74 23.62 0.14 -2.47
CA ARG A 74 24.42 0.58 -3.63
C ARG A 74 23.74 0.32 -4.97
N HIS A 75 22.55 -0.28 -4.96
CA HIS A 75 21.81 -0.55 -6.19
C HIS A 75 21.18 0.75 -6.70
N GLY A 76 21.28 1.01 -8.01
CA GLY A 76 20.74 2.24 -8.61
C GLY A 76 19.26 2.44 -8.28
N HIS A 77 18.48 1.35 -8.30
CA HIS A 77 17.05 1.37 -7.98
C HIS A 77 16.70 1.66 -6.52
N ALA A 78 17.66 1.59 -5.57
CA ALA A 78 17.33 1.86 -4.17
C ALA A 78 16.91 3.32 -3.93
N VAL A 79 17.55 4.27 -4.62
CA VAL A 79 17.19 5.70 -4.54
C VAL A 79 15.86 5.98 -5.24
N ASP A 80 15.62 5.35 -6.39
CA ASP A 80 14.36 5.47 -7.12
C ASP A 80 13.19 4.93 -6.28
N LEU A 81 13.38 3.76 -5.66
CA LEU A 81 12.39 3.12 -4.80
C LEU A 81 12.09 3.95 -3.55
N ALA A 82 13.13 4.56 -2.94
CA ALA A 82 12.96 5.48 -1.81
C ALA A 82 12.14 6.71 -2.23
N THR A 83 12.44 7.25 -3.40
CA THR A 83 11.73 8.41 -3.96
C THR A 83 10.27 8.07 -4.21
N GLU A 84 9.99 6.93 -4.84
CA GLU A 84 8.63 6.44 -5.09
C GLU A 84 7.84 6.28 -3.78
N LEU A 85 8.46 5.65 -2.77
CA LEU A 85 7.83 5.45 -1.46
C LEU A 85 7.54 6.79 -0.77
N ALA A 86 8.47 7.75 -0.82
CA ALA A 86 8.30 9.07 -0.22
C ALA A 86 7.15 9.85 -0.89
N LEU A 87 7.07 9.82 -2.23
CA LEU A 87 5.97 10.44 -2.98
C LEU A 87 4.63 9.81 -2.62
N LEU A 88 4.56 8.48 -2.58
CA LEU A 88 3.36 7.75 -2.19
C LEU A 88 2.89 8.11 -0.78
N VAL A 89 3.78 8.11 0.21
CA VAL A 89 3.43 8.48 1.60
C VAL A 89 2.92 9.93 1.66
N GLY A 90 3.56 10.84 0.92
CA GLY A 90 3.13 12.23 0.81
C GLY A 90 1.74 12.38 0.20
N GLU A 91 1.42 11.60 -0.85
CA GLU A 91 0.09 11.55 -1.44
C GLU A 91 -0.96 11.00 -0.48
N MET A 92 -0.68 9.85 0.15
CA MET A 92 -1.60 9.20 1.09
C MET A 92 -1.89 10.11 2.30
N SER A 93 -0.87 10.80 2.82
CA SER A 93 -1.04 11.77 3.90
C SER A 93 -1.98 12.92 3.51
N ARG A 94 -1.81 13.51 2.31
CA ARG A 94 -2.70 14.56 1.81
C ARG A 94 -4.13 14.06 1.61
N GLU A 95 -4.31 12.84 1.11
CA GLU A 95 -5.63 12.23 0.94
C GLU A 95 -6.33 11.99 2.29
N MET A 96 -5.59 11.49 3.29
CA MET A 96 -6.10 11.31 4.65
C MET A 96 -6.56 12.65 5.24
N SER A 97 -5.72 13.70 5.18
CA SER A 97 -6.10 15.03 5.70
C SER A 97 -7.33 15.60 5.00
N ARG A 98 -7.49 15.38 3.68
CA ARG A 98 -8.71 15.80 2.95
C ARG A 98 -9.95 15.02 3.40
N ARG A 99 -9.82 13.73 3.71
CA ARG A 99 -10.92 12.91 4.24
C ARG A 99 -11.30 13.33 5.65
N ASP A 100 -10.34 13.66 6.50
CA ASP A 100 -10.59 14.15 7.86
C ASP A 100 -11.36 15.48 7.85
N VAL A 101 -10.97 16.41 6.98
CA VAL A 101 -11.71 17.69 6.80
C VAL A 101 -13.14 17.44 6.34
N ARG A 102 -13.38 16.52 5.40
CA ARG A 102 -14.74 16.15 4.96
C ARG A 102 -15.55 15.42 6.03
N GLY A 103 -14.92 14.54 6.81
CA GLY A 103 -15.57 13.86 7.92
C GLY A 103 -15.97 14.82 9.04
N THR A 104 -15.12 15.81 9.31
CA THR A 104 -15.36 16.86 10.31
C THR A 104 -16.51 17.77 9.89
N THR A 105 -16.52 18.24 8.64
CA THR A 105 -17.63 19.08 8.13
C THR A 105 -18.97 18.35 8.10
N VAL A 106 -19.00 17.06 7.73
CA VAL A 106 -20.22 16.26 7.79
C VAL A 106 -20.71 16.07 9.23
N ARG A 107 -19.81 15.89 10.20
CA ARG A 107 -20.16 15.82 11.63
C ARG A 107 -20.73 17.13 12.16
N GLU A 108 -20.15 18.27 11.78
CA GLU A 108 -20.65 19.60 12.16
C GLU A 108 -22.04 19.90 11.57
N LEU A 109 -22.27 19.52 10.31
CA LEU A 109 -23.58 19.65 9.67
C LEU A 109 -24.67 18.76 10.32
N ARG A 110 -24.28 17.66 10.97
CA ARG A 110 -25.19 16.76 11.68
C ARG A 110 -25.37 17.10 13.15
N ALA A 111 -24.62 18.05 13.70
CA ALA A 111 -24.82 18.48 15.08
C ALA A 111 -26.16 19.24 15.19
N PRO A 112 -27.05 18.89 16.14
CA PRO A 112 -28.27 19.65 16.35
C PRO A 112 -27.90 21.08 16.73
N ARG A 113 -28.51 22.06 16.04
CA ARG A 113 -28.33 23.49 16.34
C ARG A 113 -28.56 23.71 17.84
N PRO A 114 -27.65 24.41 18.55
CA PRO A 114 -27.87 24.71 19.96
C PRO A 114 -29.17 25.51 20.09
N ALA A 115 -30.06 25.05 20.98
CA ALA A 115 -31.30 25.76 21.28
C ALA A 115 -30.94 27.16 21.79
N LEU A 116 -31.47 28.20 21.14
CA LEU A 116 -31.33 29.58 21.63
C LEU A 116 -31.87 29.65 23.06
N PRO A 117 -31.14 30.29 24.00
CA PRO A 117 -31.63 30.44 25.36
C PRO A 117 -32.93 31.25 25.35
N ALA A 118 -33.97 30.70 25.98
CA ALA A 118 -35.24 31.37 26.16
C ALA A 118 -34.99 32.69 26.91
N ARG A 119 -35.36 33.82 26.30
CA ARG A 119 -35.39 35.12 26.98
C ARG A 119 -36.38 35.00 28.15
N SER A 120 -35.86 34.91 29.37
CA SER A 120 -36.65 35.09 30.58
C SER A 120 -37.11 36.55 30.62
N GLY A 121 -38.36 36.80 30.25
CA GLY A 121 -39.01 38.09 30.45
C GLY A 121 -39.08 38.40 31.94
N ARG A 122 -38.50 39.55 32.34
CA ARG A 122 -38.77 40.16 33.63
C ARG A 122 -40.13 40.86 33.55
N TYR A 123 -41.02 40.53 34.46
CA TYR A 123 -42.06 41.41 34.98
C TYR A 123 -41.93 41.40 36.51
#